data_AF-A0A927LMS1-F1
#
_entry.id   AF-A0A927LMS1-F1
#
_cell.length_a   1.000
_cell.length_b   1.000
_cell.length_c   1.000
_cell.angle_alpha   90.00
_cell.angle_beta   90.00
_cell.angle_gamma   90.00
#
_symmetry.space_group_name_H-M   'P 1'
#
loop_
_entity.id
_entity.type
_entity.pdbx_description
1 polymer ?
#
loop_
_entity_poly.entity_id
_entity_poly.type
_entity_poly.pdbx_seq_one_letter_code
_entity_poly.pdbx_strand_id
1 'polypeptide(L)' 'MVRDKPSNFEAPLNEILMNAEPNAMWISEQADYDAVAVGDRVSIEIPNGGGIDQSYPAQTTADVKKK' A
#
# COMPACT_ATOMS: atom_id res chain seq x y z
N MET A 1 17.19 -20.02 -5.89
CA MET A 1 16.35 -19.64 -4.74
C MET A 1 15.01 -19.21 -5.30
N VAL A 2 14.03 -20.12 -5.23
CA VAL A 2 12.67 -19.88 -5.75
C VAL A 2 12.04 -18.84 -4.82
N ARG A 3 11.66 -17.67 -5.36
CA ARG A 3 10.79 -16.76 -4.62
C ARG A 3 9.42 -17.41 -4.62
N ASP A 4 8.99 -17.90 -3.47
CA ASP A 4 7.62 -18.34 -3.27
C ASP A 4 6.70 -17.22 -3.69
N LYS A 5 5.94 -17.47 -4.75
CA LYS A 5 4.87 -16.60 -5.23
C LYS A 5 3.73 -16.82 -4.23
N PRO A 6 3.30 -15.82 -3.44
CA PRO A 6 2.19 -16.05 -2.53
C PRO A 6 0.94 -16.35 -3.35
N SER A 7 0.48 -17.60 -3.26
CA SER A 7 -0.74 -18.12 -3.85
C SER A 7 -1.90 -17.91 -2.88
N ASN A 8 -2.72 -16.88 -3.15
CA ASN A 8 -4.12 -16.65 -2.75
C ASN A 8 -4.31 -15.17 -2.46
N PHE A 9 -4.75 -14.42 -3.47
CA PHE A 9 -5.14 -13.01 -3.30
C PHE A 9 -6.62 -12.88 -2.88
N GLU A 10 -7.05 -13.69 -1.93
CA GLU A 10 -8.34 -13.55 -1.22
C GLU A 10 -8.16 -13.62 0.30
N ALA A 11 -6.98 -13.30 0.83
CA ALA A 11 -6.85 -13.09 2.27
C ALA A 11 -7.79 -11.94 2.67
N PRO A 12 -8.72 -12.14 3.64
CA PRO A 12 -9.56 -11.06 4.13
C PRO A 12 -8.70 -9.89 4.58
N LEU A 13 -9.18 -8.65 4.38
CA LEU A 13 -8.42 -7.43 4.75
C LEU A 13 -7.85 -7.51 6.18
N ASN A 14 -8.60 -8.07 7.12
CA ASN A 14 -8.15 -8.26 8.50
C ASN A 14 -6.89 -9.14 8.60
N GLU A 15 -6.80 -10.22 7.83
CA GLU A 15 -5.63 -11.10 7.84
C GLU A 15 -4.41 -10.40 7.25
N ILE A 16 -4.60 -9.62 6.19
CA ILE A 16 -3.54 -8.77 5.60
C ILE A 16 -3.03 -7.76 6.64
N LEU A 17 -3.94 -7.10 7.35
CA LEU A 17 -3.59 -6.11 8.39
C LEU A 17 -2.91 -6.76 9.60
N MET A 18 -3.34 -7.94 10.03
CA MET A 18 -2.67 -8.66 11.13
C MET A 18 -1.24 -9.06 10.75
N ASN A 19 -1.04 -9.54 9.53
CA ASN A 19 0.29 -9.95 9.06
C ASN A 19 1.22 -8.76 8.77
N ALA A 20 0.66 -7.59 8.46
CA ALA A 20 1.41 -6.39 8.12
C ALA A 20 1.86 -5.60 9.36
N GLU A 21 1.28 -5.82 10.54
CA GLU A 21 1.56 -5.00 11.74
C GLU A 21 3.05 -4.96 12.10
N PRO A 22 3.64 -3.77 12.39
CA PRO A 22 3.04 -2.42 12.40
C PRO A 22 3.14 -1.68 11.04
N ASN A 23 3.59 -2.37 9.99
CA ASN A 23 4.00 -1.82 8.70
C ASN A 23 2.85 -1.80 7.67
N ALA A 24 1.73 -1.19 8.04
CA ALA A 24 0.58 -1.01 7.15
C ALA A 24 0.31 0.49 6.92
N MET A 25 -0.04 0.86 5.68
CA MET A 25 -0.42 2.23 5.33
C MET A 25 -1.58 2.25 4.33
N TRP A 26 -2.56 3.12 4.53
CA TRP A 26 -3.59 3.47 3.56
C TRP A 26 -3.18 4.72 2.79
N ILE A 27 -3.25 4.63 1.46
CA ILE A 27 -2.85 5.68 0.54
C ILE A 27 -4.08 6.06 -0.28
N SER A 28 -4.50 7.31 -0.17
CA SER A 28 -5.53 7.86 -1.05
C SER A 28 -4.86 8.63 -2.18
N GLU A 29 -5.16 8.31 -3.43
CA GLU A 29 -4.65 9.02 -4.61
C GLU A 29 -5.83 9.63 -5.39
N GLN A 30 -5.61 10.78 -6.04
CA GLN A 30 -6.63 11.44 -6.87
C GLN A 30 -6.61 11.00 -8.35
N ALA A 31 -5.64 10.17 -8.74
CA ALA A 31 -5.46 9.66 -10.10
C ALA A 31 -6.12 8.29 -10.31
N ASP A 32 -6.24 7.88 -11.57
CA ASP A 32 -6.88 6.61 -11.95
C ASP A 32 -6.10 5.40 -11.39
N TYR A 33 -6.78 4.64 -10.52
CA TYR A 33 -6.28 3.45 -9.83
C TYR A 33 -5.89 2.28 -10.77
N ASP A 34 -6.24 2.37 -12.06
CA ASP A 34 -6.01 1.32 -13.06
C ASP A 34 -4.52 0.97 -13.27
N ALA A 35 -3.59 1.77 -12.75
CA ALA A 35 -2.15 1.53 -12.89
C ALA A 35 -1.54 0.56 -11.86
N VAL A 36 -2.22 0.28 -10.73
CA VAL A 36 -1.65 -0.47 -9.59
C VAL A 36 -2.40 -1.79 -9.35
N ALA A 37 -1.69 -2.90 -9.44
CA ALA A 37 -2.21 -4.23 -9.13
C ALA A 37 -1.63 -4.76 -7.81
N VAL A 38 -2.38 -5.66 -7.16
CA VAL A 38 -1.89 -6.31 -5.94
C VAL A 38 -0.60 -7.09 -6.23
N GLY A 39 0.42 -6.86 -5.41
CA GLY A 39 1.76 -7.46 -5.59
C GLY A 39 2.75 -6.58 -6.36
N ASP A 40 2.31 -5.47 -6.93
CA ASP A 40 3.21 -4.47 -7.52
C ASP A 40 4.10 -3.83 -6.46
N ARG A 41 5.30 -3.42 -6.88
CA ARG A 41 6.15 -2.53 -6.10
C ARG A 41 5.95 -1.11 -6.59
N VAL A 42 5.44 -0.28 -5.69
CA VAL A 42 5.15 1.13 -5.98
C VAL A 42 6.10 2.03 -5.21
N SER A 43 6.35 3.22 -5.77
CA SER A 43 7.04 4.32 -5.09
C SER A 43 6.03 5.45 -4.95
N ILE A 44 5.84 5.95 -3.74
CA ILE A 44 4.95 7.09 -3.50
C ILE A 44 5.74 8.36 -3.23
N GLU A 45 5.18 9.49 -3.63
CA GLU A 45 5.69 10.81 -3.33
C GLU A 45 4.61 11.59 -2.56
N ILE A 46 4.94 12.02 -1.34
CA ILE A 46 4.06 12.86 -0.53
C ILE A 46 4.38 14.32 -0.89
N PRO A 47 3.47 15.06 -1.54
CA PRO A 47 3.75 16.41 -2.02
C PRO A 47 4.05 17.36 -0.85
N ASN A 48 4.85 18.40 -1.12
CA ASN A 48 5.42 19.33 -0.14
C ASN A 48 4.42 19.78 0.96
N GLY A 49 4.62 19.28 2.18
CA GLY A 49 3.80 19.60 3.37
C GLY A 49 2.66 18.63 3.67
N GLY A 50 2.50 17.56 2.88
CA GLY A 50 1.56 16.47 3.16
C GLY A 50 1.89 15.76 4.47
N GLY A 51 0.87 15.54 5.30
CA GLY A 51 0.99 14.84 6.58
C GLY A 51 0.84 13.33 6.44
N ILE A 52 1.45 12.60 7.37
CA ILE A 52 1.12 11.20 7.65
C ILE A 52 0.32 11.20 8.95
N ASP A 53 -0.92 10.71 8.90
CA ASP A 53 -1.69 10.43 10.11
C ASP A 53 -1.10 9.21 10.81
N GLN A 54 -0.78 9.36 12.10
CA GLN A 54 -0.13 8.34 12.92
C GLN A 54 -1.15 7.37 13.55
N SER A 55 -2.17 6.98 12.79
CA SER A 55 -3.09 5.89 13.13
C SER A 55 -2.51 4.53 12.70
N TYR A 56 -3.22 3.44 13.04
CA TYR A 56 -2.91 2.11 12.51
C TYR A 56 -4.10 1.57 11.70
N PRO A 57 -3.93 1.28 10.40
CA PRO A 57 -2.76 1.59 9.55
C PRO A 57 -2.49 3.09 9.46
N ALA A 58 -1.23 3.47 9.19
CA ALA A 58 -0.89 4.87 8.95
C ALA A 58 -1.63 5.37 7.70
N GLN A 59 -1.94 6.65 7.59
CA GLN A 59 -2.73 7.14 6.46
C GLN A 59 -2.11 8.37 5.84
N THR A 60 -2.14 8.46 4.51
CA THR A 60 -1.67 9.64 3.79
C THR A 60 -2.34 9.80 2.42
N THR A 61 -2.15 10.97 1.82
CA THR A 61 -2.48 11.26 0.43
C THR A 61 -1.17 11.42 -0.33
N ALA A 62 -0.99 10.68 -1.42
CA ALA A 62 0.26 10.67 -2.17
C ALA A 62 0.01 10.41 -3.66
N ASP A 63 0.95 10.86 -4.49
CA ASP A 63 1.01 10.48 -5.91
C ASP A 63 1.80 9.16 -6.05
N VAL A 64 1.25 8.18 -6.77
CA VAL A 64 1.84 6.85 -6.89
C VAL A 64 2.54 6.71 -8.25
N LYS A 65 3.84 6.40 -8.19
CA LYS A 65 4.66 6.10 -9.37
C LYS A 65 5.04 4.62 -9.37
N LYS A 66 4.61 3.89 -10.39
CA LYS A 66 4.98 2.48 -10.59
C LYS A 66 6.45 2.34 -10.99
N LYS A 67 7.13 1.30 -10.49
CA LYS A 67 8.54 0.99 -10.82
C LYS A 67 8.68 -0.34 -11.54
#